data_AF-A0A7T1MPX1-F1
#
_entry.id   AF-A0A7T1MPX1-F1
#
_cell.length_a   1.000
_cell.length_b   1.000
_cell.length_c   1.000
_cell.angle_alpha   90.00
_cell.angle_beta   90.00
_cell.angle_gamma   90.00
#
_symmetry.space_group_name_H-M   'P 1'
#
loop_
_entity.id
_entity.type
_entity.pdbx_description
1 polymer ?
#
loop_
_entity_poly.entity_id
_entity_poly.type
_entity_poly.pdbx_seq_one_letter_code
_entity_poly.pdbx_strand_id
1 'polypeptide(L)'
;MRRCISGALQHHLRDRVRLVRIPRRLHEQGQCPLGHISLDGHAAGEPCLLDQLASPEQEVAGPADDLALEQLVDQLPAAQATALRLTVLEGLSLRAAAEQLQISAMLVQRAQKKALEALRQQLAGVG
;
A
#
# COMPACT_ATOMS: atom_id res chain seq x y z
N MET A 1 -2.83 45.55 15.81
CA MET A 1 -3.33 45.00 14.52
C MET A 1 -2.22 44.54 13.58
N ARG A 2 -1.22 45.36 13.21
CA ARG A 2 -0.10 44.97 12.31
C ARG A 2 0.63 43.68 12.72
N ARG A 3 0.95 43.51 14.01
CA ARG A 3 1.64 42.31 14.54
C ARG A 3 0.87 41.01 14.30
N CYS A 4 -0.46 41.04 14.40
CA CYS A 4 -1.31 39.87 14.19
C CYS A 4 -1.35 39.47 12.70
N ILE A 5 -1.40 40.46 11.81
CA ILE A 5 -1.39 40.24 10.36
C ILE A 5 -0.05 39.64 9.92
N SER A 6 1.07 40.25 10.35
CA SER A 6 2.40 39.74 10.04
C SER A 6 2.63 38.33 10.59
N GLY A 7 2.17 38.05 11.82
CA GLY A 7 2.25 36.71 12.39
C GLY A 7 1.45 35.67 11.60
N ALA A 8 0.22 36.02 11.17
CA ALA A 8 -0.60 35.14 10.34
C ALA A 8 0.05 34.84 8.98
N LEU A 9 0.64 35.86 8.34
CA LEU A 9 1.38 35.69 7.09
C LEU A 9 2.61 34.80 7.26
N GLN A 10 3.41 35.02 8.30
CA GLN A 10 4.59 34.18 8.59
C GLN A 10 4.21 32.71 8.82
N HIS A 11 3.13 32.45 9.56
CA HIS A 11 2.62 31.09 9.74
C HIS A 11 2.19 30.47 8.41
N HIS A 12 1.46 31.22 7.58
CA HIS A 12 1.03 30.74 6.27
C HIS A 12 2.22 30.40 5.36
N LEU A 13 3.20 31.30 5.25
CA LEU A 13 4.40 31.10 4.43
C LEU A 13 5.22 29.89 4.92
N ARG A 14 5.31 29.69 6.24
CA ARG A 14 6.02 28.54 6.82
C ARG A 14 5.30 27.22 6.54
N ASP A 15 3.99 27.18 6.73
CA ASP A 15 3.23 25.93 6.84
C ASP A 15 2.59 25.47 5.52
N ARG A 16 2.36 26.38 4.56
CA ARG A 16 1.54 26.09 3.36
C ARG A 16 2.21 26.33 2.00
N VAL A 17 3.29 27.12 1.93
CA VAL A 17 3.86 27.53 0.64
C VAL A 17 4.84 26.52 0.05
N ARG A 18 5.37 25.60 0.87
CA ARG A 18 6.31 24.58 0.41
C ARG A 18 5.57 23.37 -0.14
N LEU A 19 6.09 22.78 -1.22
CA LEU A 19 5.58 21.51 -1.77
C LEU A 19 5.63 20.38 -0.74
N VAL A 20 6.70 20.33 0.05
CA VAL A 20 6.83 19.41 1.18
C VAL A 20 6.87 20.24 2.47
N ARG A 21 5.95 19.94 3.39
CA ARG A 21 5.89 20.60 4.69
C ARG A 21 7.09 20.17 5.54
N ILE A 22 7.75 21.14 6.16
CA ILE A 22 8.87 20.91 7.10
C ILE A 22 8.50 21.34 8.53
N PRO A 23 9.09 20.72 9.56
CA PRO A 23 8.93 21.16 10.94
C PRO A 23 9.40 22.62 11.15
N ARG A 24 8.70 23.32 12.05
CA ARG A 24 8.96 24.73 12.39
C ARG A 24 10.43 25.01 12.72
N ARG A 25 11.06 24.17 13.56
CA ARG A 25 12.44 24.37 14.02
C ARG A 25 13.44 24.38 12.86
N LEU A 26 13.28 23.50 11.87
CA LEU A 26 14.15 23.47 10.69
C LEU A 26 13.97 24.70 9.81
N HIS A 27 12.72 25.17 9.67
CA HIS A 27 12.44 26.41 8.94
C HIS A 27 13.11 27.63 9.58
N GLU A 28 13.03 27.76 10.91
CA GLU A 28 13.66 28.88 11.66
C GLU A 28 15.19 28.84 11.59
N GLN A 29 15.80 27.67 11.41
CA GLN A 29 17.25 27.50 11.21
C GLN A 29 17.71 27.84 9.78
N GLY A 30 16.78 28.15 8.86
CA GLY A 30 17.08 28.40 7.45
C GLY A 30 17.54 27.17 6.68
N GLN A 31 17.50 25.98 7.30
CA GLN A 31 17.90 24.74 6.68
C GLN A 31 16.71 24.09 5.99
N CYS A 32 16.75 24.05 4.66
CA CYS A 32 15.84 23.23 3.87
C CYS A 32 16.67 22.30 2.98
N PRO A 33 16.80 21.01 3.33
CA PRO A 33 17.58 20.08 2.54
C PRO A 33 16.92 19.71 1.21
N LEU A 34 15.64 20.08 1.01
CA LEU A 34 14.86 19.72 -0.15
C LEU A 34 14.64 20.94 -1.06
N GLY A 35 15.19 20.87 -2.27
CA GLY A 35 14.79 21.69 -3.41
C GLY A 35 13.64 21.03 -4.18
N HIS A 36 13.05 21.77 -5.11
CA HIS A 36 12.11 21.20 -6.07
C HIS A 36 12.41 21.76 -7.46
N ILE A 37 12.10 20.95 -8.47
CA ILE A 37 12.14 21.32 -9.87
C ILE A 37 10.75 21.05 -10.46
N SER A 38 10.29 21.91 -11.36
CA SER A 38 9.06 21.64 -12.10
C SER A 38 9.32 20.51 -13.09
N LEU A 39 8.49 19.47 -13.09
CA LEU A 39 8.59 18.38 -14.07
C LEU A 39 8.20 18.86 -15.48
N ASP A 40 7.32 19.87 -15.54
CA ASP A 40 6.86 20.50 -16.79
C ASP A 40 7.78 21.65 -17.24
N GLY A 41 8.84 21.97 -16.49
CA GLY A 41 9.75 23.06 -16.82
C GLY A 41 10.74 22.64 -17.91
N HIS A 42 10.63 23.22 -19.11
CA HIS A 42 11.55 22.94 -20.22
C HIS A 42 11.77 24.16 -21.13
N ALA A 43 12.87 24.17 -21.88
CA ALA A 43 13.08 25.14 -22.94
C ALA A 43 12.25 24.79 -24.18
N ALA A 44 11.93 25.79 -25.01
CA ALA A 44 11.14 25.58 -26.22
C ALA A 44 11.86 24.60 -27.16
N GLY A 45 11.21 23.47 -27.47
CA GLY A 45 11.74 22.44 -28.37
C GLY A 45 12.44 21.26 -27.68
N GLU A 46 12.58 21.28 -26.35
CA GLU A 46 13.09 20.14 -25.57
C GLU A 46 11.94 19.37 -24.89
N PRO A 47 12.04 18.04 -24.74
CA PRO A 47 11.06 17.25 -23.98
C PRO A 47 11.13 17.64 -22.50
N CYS A 48 9.98 17.68 -21.82
CA CYS A 48 9.97 18.02 -20.40
C CYS A 48 10.50 16.87 -19.55
N LEU A 49 10.82 17.14 -18.28
CA LEU A 49 11.36 16.11 -17.39
C LEU A 49 10.30 15.04 -17.09
N LEU A 50 9.01 15.44 -17.06
CA LEU A 50 7.90 14.51 -16.88
C LEU A 50 7.88 13.41 -17.96
N ASP A 51 8.10 13.78 -19.23
CA ASP A 51 8.08 12.83 -20.36
C ASP A 51 9.24 11.82 -20.32
N GLN A 52 10.31 12.14 -19.59
CA GLN A 52 11.51 11.31 -19.47
C GLN A 52 11.42 10.31 -18.31
N LEU A 53 10.45 10.46 -17.41
CA LEU A 53 10.29 9.57 -16.27
C LEU A 53 9.66 8.25 -16.73
N ALA A 54 10.37 7.14 -16.49
CA ALA A 54 9.78 5.82 -16.62
C ALA A 54 8.60 5.68 -15.64
N SER A 55 7.51 5.07 -16.10
CA SER A 55 6.46 4.64 -15.18
C SER A 55 7.06 3.65 -14.19
N PRO A 56 6.71 3.71 -12.89
CA PRO A 56 7.18 2.71 -11.94
C PRO A 56 6.79 1.33 -12.49
N GLU A 57 7.75 0.42 -12.50
CA GLU A 57 7.50 -0.97 -12.88
C GLU A 57 6.37 -1.48 -12.00
N GLN A 58 5.20 -1.74 -12.59
CA GLN A 58 4.22 -2.57 -11.91
C GLN A 58 4.88 -3.93 -11.77
N GLU A 59 5.14 -4.37 -10.55
CA GLU A 59 5.32 -5.80 -10.25
C GLU A 59 4.01 -6.49 -10.64
N VAL A 60 3.88 -6.79 -11.93
CA VAL A 60 2.85 -7.69 -12.43
C VAL A 60 3.32 -9.07 -11.97
N ALA A 61 2.74 -9.56 -10.88
CA ALA A 61 2.87 -10.96 -10.50
C ALA A 61 2.58 -11.79 -11.77
N GLY A 62 3.53 -12.63 -12.15
CA GLY A 62 3.44 -13.37 -13.40
C GLY A 62 2.35 -14.44 -13.30
N PRO A 63 1.84 -14.97 -14.43
CA PRO A 63 0.91 -16.10 -14.41
C PRO A 63 1.49 -17.34 -13.70
N ALA A 64 2.81 -17.42 -13.54
CA ALA A 64 3.48 -18.45 -12.76
C ALA A 64 3.25 -18.31 -11.24
N ASP A 65 3.15 -17.07 -10.73
CA ASP A 65 2.93 -16.80 -9.31
C ASP A 65 1.50 -17.17 -8.90
N ASP A 66 0.52 -16.87 -9.77
CA ASP A 66 -0.88 -17.28 -9.59
C ASP A 66 -1.02 -18.81 -9.58
N LEU A 67 -0.34 -19.51 -10.48
CA LEU A 67 -0.35 -20.97 -10.53
C LEU A 67 0.32 -21.58 -9.29
N ALA A 68 1.43 -21.01 -8.82
CA ALA A 68 2.11 -21.46 -7.61
C ALA A 68 1.22 -21.27 -6.38
N LEU A 69 0.48 -20.16 -6.30
CA LEU A 69 -0.46 -19.89 -5.22
C LEU A 69 -1.61 -20.92 -5.21
N GLU A 70 -2.24 -21.19 -6.36
CA GLU A 70 -3.30 -22.20 -6.45
C GLU A 70 -2.81 -23.60 -6.05
N GLN A 71 -1.60 -23.98 -6.47
CA GLN A 71 -0.99 -25.26 -6.07
C GLN A 71 -0.75 -25.35 -4.56
N LEU A 72 -0.36 -24.26 -3.91
CA LEU A 72 -0.20 -24.22 -2.45
C LEU A 72 -1.55 -24.33 -1.74
N VAL A 73 -2.58 -23.68 -2.25
CA VAL A 73 -3.94 -23.76 -1.70
C VAL A 73 -4.53 -25.16 -1.87
N ASP A 74 -4.27 -25.83 -3.00
CA ASP A 74 -4.73 -27.20 -3.25
C ASP A 74 -4.08 -28.27 -2.36
N GLN A 75 -2.91 -27.98 -1.80
CA GLN A 75 -2.25 -28.86 -0.82
C GLN A 75 -2.88 -28.78 0.58
N LEU A 76 -3.73 -27.78 0.84
CA LEU A 76 -4.41 -27.64 2.12
C LEU A 76 -5.60 -28.59 2.25
N PRO A 77 -6.00 -28.98 3.47
CA PRO A 77 -7.26 -29.67 3.69
C PRO A 77 -8.45 -28.87 3.12
N ALA A 78 -9.41 -29.55 2.50
CA ALA A 78 -10.52 -28.90 1.76
C ALA A 78 -11.20 -27.76 2.54
N ALA A 79 -11.51 -27.96 3.81
CA ALA A 79 -12.14 -26.91 4.64
C ALA A 79 -11.27 -25.66 4.84
N GLN A 80 -9.94 -25.83 4.86
CA GLN A 80 -8.97 -24.74 4.98
C GLN A 80 -8.80 -24.01 3.64
N ALA A 81 -8.66 -24.76 2.55
CA ALA A 81 -8.58 -24.22 1.19
C ALA A 81 -9.81 -23.37 0.85
N THR A 82 -11.01 -23.91 1.04
CA THR A 82 -12.26 -23.20 0.75
C THR A 82 -12.43 -21.95 1.61
N ALA A 83 -12.10 -22.02 2.91
CA ALA A 83 -12.15 -20.84 3.77
C ALA A 83 -11.18 -19.74 3.31
N LEU A 84 -9.98 -20.10 2.84
CA LEU A 84 -8.98 -19.15 2.37
C LEU A 84 -9.36 -18.54 1.01
N ARG A 85 -9.87 -19.33 0.06
CA ARG A 85 -10.39 -18.85 -1.22
C ARG A 85 -11.48 -17.80 -1.05
N LEU A 86 -12.55 -18.15 -0.32
CA LEU A 86 -13.70 -17.26 -0.12
C LEU A 86 -13.32 -15.96 0.61
N THR A 87 -12.41 -16.02 1.59
CA THR A 87 -12.15 -14.86 2.46
C THR A 87 -10.99 -13.99 1.98
N VAL A 88 -9.91 -14.57 1.49
CA VAL A 88 -8.69 -13.84 1.13
C VAL A 88 -8.66 -13.55 -0.36
N LEU A 89 -8.90 -14.56 -1.20
CA LEU A 89 -8.82 -14.40 -2.66
C LEU A 89 -10.06 -13.71 -3.21
N GLU A 90 -11.25 -14.09 -2.73
CA GLU A 90 -12.53 -13.51 -3.16
C GLU A 90 -12.97 -12.32 -2.27
N GLY A 91 -12.32 -12.10 -1.13
CA GLY A 91 -12.56 -10.93 -0.27
C GLY A 91 -13.87 -10.95 0.54
N LEU A 92 -14.55 -12.09 0.68
CA LEU A 92 -15.77 -12.17 1.47
C LEU A 92 -15.49 -12.02 2.97
N SER A 93 -16.43 -11.40 3.68
CA SER A 93 -16.38 -11.37 5.14
C SER A 93 -16.54 -12.78 5.73
N LEU A 94 -16.01 -13.02 6.93
CA LEU A 94 -16.15 -14.29 7.65
C LEU A 94 -17.62 -14.72 7.82
N ARG A 95 -18.54 -13.76 7.96
CA ARG A 95 -19.98 -14.03 8.07
C ARG A 95 -20.58 -14.46 6.73
N ALA A 96 -20.26 -13.74 5.66
CA ALA A 96 -20.73 -14.06 4.31
C ALA A 96 -20.22 -15.44 3.84
N ALA A 97 -18.93 -15.73 4.07
CA ALA A 97 -18.37 -17.05 3.78
C ALA A 97 -19.03 -18.15 4.63
N ALA A 98 -19.36 -17.87 5.89
CA ALA A 98 -20.02 -18.83 6.77
C ALA A 98 -21.47 -19.12 6.34
N GLU A 99 -22.20 -18.10 5.89
CA GLU A 99 -23.54 -18.24 5.32
C GLU A 99 -23.52 -19.13 4.06
N GLN A 100 -22.57 -18.89 3.15
CA GLN A 100 -22.39 -19.72 1.95
C GLN A 100 -22.05 -21.18 2.28
N LEU A 101 -21.20 -21.39 3.27
CA LEU A 101 -20.77 -22.72 3.70
C LEU A 101 -21.75 -23.41 4.67
N GLN A 102 -22.82 -22.72 5.07
CA GLN A 102 -23.79 -23.19 6.08
C GLN A 102 -23.14 -23.66 7.40
N ILE A 103 -22.09 -22.96 7.83
CA ILE A 103 -21.38 -23.21 9.09
C ILE A 103 -21.30 -21.93 9.92
N SER A 104 -20.74 -22.00 11.14
CA SER A 104 -20.53 -20.80 11.95
C SER A 104 -19.32 -20.00 11.46
N ALA A 105 -19.39 -18.66 11.58
CA ALA A 105 -18.27 -17.78 11.28
C ALA A 105 -17.00 -18.11 12.07
N MET A 106 -17.15 -18.68 13.27
CA MET A 106 -16.03 -19.14 14.09
C MET A 106 -15.30 -20.33 13.47
N LEU A 107 -16.02 -21.25 12.81
CA LEU A 107 -15.41 -22.38 12.12
C LEU A 107 -14.66 -21.92 10.86
N VAL A 108 -15.22 -20.99 10.09
CA VAL A 108 -14.53 -20.36 8.95
C VAL A 108 -13.25 -19.68 9.43
N GLN A 109 -13.33 -18.86 10.48
CA GLN A 109 -12.16 -18.18 11.05
C GLN A 109 -11.08 -19.18 11.50
N ARG A 110 -11.48 -20.26 12.19
CA ARG A 110 -10.53 -21.28 12.65
C ARG A 110 -9.86 -21.99 11.48
N ALA A 111 -10.61 -22.31 10.42
CA ALA A 111 -10.08 -22.93 9.21
C ALA A 111 -9.11 -21.99 8.48
N GLN A 112 -9.49 -20.72 8.29
CA GLN A 112 -8.65 -19.68 7.69
C GLN A 112 -7.34 -19.50 8.47
N LYS A 113 -7.41 -19.41 9.80
CA LYS A 113 -6.21 -19.23 10.63
C LYS A 113 -5.25 -20.42 10.51
N LYS A 114 -5.78 -21.65 10.53
CA LYS A 114 -4.97 -22.86 10.31
C LYS A 114 -4.36 -22.90 8.92
N ALA A 115 -5.10 -22.50 7.89
CA ALA A 115 -4.62 -22.40 6.52
C ALA A 115 -3.40 -21.47 6.42
N LEU A 116 -3.52 -20.24 6.97
CA LEU A 116 -2.45 -19.25 6.97
C LEU A 116 -1.23 -19.70 7.78
N GLU A 117 -1.44 -20.35 8.92
CA GLU A 117 -0.36 -20.93 9.73
C GLU A 117 0.38 -22.04 8.96
N ALA A 118 -0.34 -22.92 8.27
CA ALA A 118 0.26 -23.99 7.46
C ALA A 118 1.07 -23.43 6.28
N LEU A 119 0.51 -22.48 5.53
CA LEU A 119 1.22 -21.82 4.41
C LEU A 119 2.47 -21.09 4.91
N ARG A 120 2.38 -20.39 6.05
CA ARG A 120 3.54 -19.73 6.65
C ARG A 120 4.64 -20.71 7.01
N GLN A 121 4.31 -21.88 7.54
CA GLN A 121 5.29 -22.91 7.87
C GLN A 121 5.94 -23.50 6.60
N GLN A 122 5.16 -23.74 5.55
CA GLN A 122 5.68 -24.20 4.27
C GLN A 122 6.66 -23.19 3.66
N LEU A 123 6.30 -21.91 3.62
CA LEU A 123 7.17 -20.86 3.08
C LEU A 123 8.41 -20.62 3.95
N ALA A 124 8.30 -20.71 5.28
CA ALA A 124 9.44 -20.58 6.18
C ALA A 124 10.41 -21.78 6.12
N GLY A 125 9.93 -22.96 5.71
CA GLY A 125 10.75 -24.16 5.52
C GLY A 125 11.38 -24.31 4.14
N VAL A 126 11.04 -23.41 3.19
CA VAL A 126 11.60 -23.35 1.83
C VAL A 126 12.80 -22.38 1.74
N GLY A 127 13.25 -21.84 2.89
CA GLY A 127 14.43 -20.97 3.01
C GLY A 127 15.74 -21.71 3.23
#